data_AF-I1X4K4-F1
#
_entry.id   AF-I1X4K4-F1
#
_cell.length_a   1.000
_cell.length_b   1.000
_cell.length_c   1.000
_cell.angle_alpha   90.00
_cell.angle_beta   90.00
_cell.angle_gamma   90.00
#
_symmetry.space_group_name_H-M   'P 1'
#
loop_
_entity.id
_entity.type
_entity.pdbx_description
1 polymer ?
#
loop_
_entity_poly.entity_id
_entity_poly.type
_entity_poly.pdbx_seq_one_letter_code
_entity_poly.pdbx_strand_id
1 'polypeptide(L)'
;MQVTLTQQLRPHASGLTARSVLEKFAAVQMLDVHIPTTDGRELVLTRYTEPERELKLLLERLNLELPAQPPPRITTAQVDAATSV
;
A
#
# COMPACT_ATOMS: atom_id res chain seq x y z
N MET A 1 1.39 -27.94 -1.61
CA MET A 1 0.89 -27.64 -0.24
C MET A 1 0.72 -26.13 -0.09
N GLN A 2 -0.44 -25.59 -0.50
CA GLN A 2 -0.83 -24.17 -0.34
C GLN A 2 -1.81 -24.09 0.84
N VAL A 3 -1.33 -24.29 2.07
CA VAL A 3 -2.22 -24.67 3.19
C VAL A 3 -2.48 -23.54 4.19
N THR A 4 -1.79 -22.41 4.13
CA THR A 4 -1.92 -21.37 5.17
C THR A 4 -3.08 -20.42 4.92
N LEU A 5 -3.10 -19.70 3.79
CA LEU A 5 -4.12 -18.67 3.56
C LEU A 5 -5.52 -19.26 3.35
N THR A 6 -5.67 -20.31 2.53
CA THR A 6 -6.97 -20.96 2.29
C THR A 6 -7.56 -21.54 3.58
N GLN A 7 -6.74 -22.10 4.47
CA GLN A 7 -7.20 -22.63 5.75
C GLN A 7 -7.57 -21.51 6.73
N GLN A 8 -6.82 -20.41 6.75
CA GLN A 8 -7.15 -19.21 7.53
C GLN A 8 -8.46 -18.56 7.08
N LEU A 9 -8.83 -18.67 5.79
CA LEU A 9 -10.06 -18.08 5.25
C LEU A 9 -11.33 -18.88 5.54
N ARG A 10 -11.22 -20.21 5.72
CA ARG A 10 -12.37 -21.11 5.95
C ARG A 10 -13.31 -20.69 7.10
N PRO A 11 -12.81 -20.21 8.27
CA PRO A 11 -13.65 -19.75 9.36
C PRO A 11 -14.41 -18.44 9.08
N HIS A 12 -13.93 -17.62 8.13
CA HIS A 12 -14.48 -16.28 7.90
C HIS A 12 -15.58 -16.25 6.82
N ALA A 13 -15.46 -17.07 5.77
CA ALA A 13 -16.54 -17.33 4.81
C ALA A 13 -16.19 -18.52 3.90
N SER A 14 -17.18 -19.38 3.62
CA SER A 14 -17.02 -20.52 2.70
C SER A 14 -16.77 -20.14 1.24
N GLY A 15 -17.07 -18.89 0.85
CA GLY A 15 -16.89 -18.36 -0.51
C GLY A 15 -15.58 -17.59 -0.76
N LEU A 16 -14.75 -17.37 0.26
CA LEU A 16 -13.48 -16.65 0.09
C LEU A 16 -12.39 -17.59 -0.43
N THR A 17 -11.88 -17.31 -1.63
CA THR A 17 -10.71 -18.02 -2.17
C THR A 17 -9.43 -17.24 -1.86
N ALA A 18 -8.31 -17.96 -1.69
CA ALA A 18 -7.00 -17.34 -1.51
C ALA A 18 -6.66 -16.35 -2.64
N ARG A 19 -7.01 -16.71 -3.88
CA ARG A 19 -6.79 -15.86 -5.06
C ARG A 19 -7.56 -14.54 -4.97
N SER A 20 -8.88 -14.60 -4.75
CA SER A 20 -9.72 -13.39 -4.67
C SER A 20 -9.29 -12.46 -3.53
N VAL A 21 -8.80 -13.04 -2.43
CA VAL A 21 -8.24 -12.28 -1.30
C VAL A 21 -6.98 -11.53 -1.72
N LEU A 22 -6.02 -12.22 -2.34
CA LEU A 22 -4.79 -11.58 -2.81
C LEU A 22 -5.07 -10.49 -3.87
N GLU A 23 -6.03 -10.71 -4.77
CA GLU A 23 -6.47 -9.70 -5.74
C GLU A 23 -7.01 -8.43 -5.04
N LYS A 24 -7.77 -8.58 -3.95
CA LYS A 24 -8.24 -7.43 -3.15
C LYS A 24 -7.10 -6.71 -2.42
N PHE A 25 -6.17 -7.45 -1.84
CA PHE A 25 -4.99 -6.84 -1.19
C PHE A 25 -4.11 -6.07 -2.20
N ALA A 26 -4.00 -6.57 -3.43
CA ALA A 26 -3.24 -5.91 -4.51
C ALA A 26 -3.84 -4.57 -4.97
N ALA A 27 -5.09 -4.26 -4.61
CA ALA A 27 -5.70 -2.97 -4.91
C ALA A 27 -5.05 -1.81 -4.13
N VAL A 28 -4.36 -2.10 -3.02
CA VAL A 28 -3.58 -1.11 -2.28
C VAL A 28 -2.27 -0.86 -3.01
N GLN A 29 -2.19 0.28 -3.70
CA GLN A 29 -1.03 0.66 -4.49
C GLN A 29 -0.10 1.55 -3.67
N MET A 30 1.20 1.41 -3.88
CA MET A 30 2.21 2.33 -3.35
C MET A 30 2.43 3.49 -4.33
N LEU A 31 2.57 4.70 -3.79
CA LEU A 31 2.75 5.93 -4.54
C LEU A 31 3.84 6.78 -3.89
N ASP A 32 4.66 7.40 -4.72
CA ASP A 32 5.51 8.50 -4.30
C ASP A 32 4.85 9.82 -4.70
N VAL A 33 4.49 10.61 -3.69
CA VAL A 33 3.85 11.92 -3.86
C VAL A 33 4.90 13.00 -3.65
N HIS A 34 5.07 13.84 -4.66
CA HIS A 34 6.04 14.94 -4.67
C HIS A 34 5.28 16.26 -4.58
N ILE A 35 5.49 17.01 -3.51
CA ILE A 35 4.81 18.28 -3.24
C ILE A 35 5.84 19.41 -3.21
N PRO A 36 5.78 20.39 -4.12
CA PRO A 36 6.68 21.53 -4.06
C PRO A 36 6.33 22.41 -2.85
N THR A 37 7.35 22.83 -2.09
CA THR A 37 7.19 23.73 -0.95
C THR A 37 7.49 25.18 -1.34
N THR A 38 7.00 26.14 -0.55
CA THR A 38 7.14 27.58 -0.82
C THR A 38 8.58 28.09 -0.76
N ASP A 39 9.47 27.35 -0.09
CA ASP A 39 10.91 27.61 0.03
C ASP A 39 11.75 26.94 -1.07
N GLY A 40 11.11 26.41 -2.12
CA GLY A 40 11.79 25.81 -3.28
C GLY A 40 12.34 24.40 -3.03
N ARG A 41 11.94 23.75 -1.94
CA ARG A 41 12.26 22.34 -1.66
C ARG A 41 11.13 21.44 -2.16
N GLU A 42 11.37 20.13 -2.15
CA GLU A 42 10.38 19.12 -2.54
C GLU A 42 10.10 18.21 -1.34
N LEU A 43 8.82 18.07 -0.99
CA LEU A 43 8.35 17.13 0.01
C LEU A 43 8.01 15.80 -0.69
N VAL A 44 8.77 14.75 -0.37
CA VAL A 44 8.56 13.39 -0.88
C VAL A 44 7.85 12.54 0.17
N LEU A 45 6.72 11.97 -0.24
CA LEU A 45 5.81 11.17 0.58
C LEU A 45 5.58 9.80 -0.08
N THR A 46 6.21 8.76 0.44
CA THR A 46 5.92 7.37 0.02
C THR A 46 4.70 6.85 0.80
N ARG A 47 3.57 6.69 0.14
CA ARG A 47 2.26 6.41 0.76
C ARG A 47 1.52 5.30 0.02
N TYR A 48 0.63 4.60 0.70
CA TYR A 48 -0.29 3.67 0.05
C TYR A 48 -1.67 4.33 -0.21
N THR A 49 -2.42 3.85 -1.21
CA THR A 49 -3.81 4.29 -1.42
C THR A 49 -4.73 3.85 -0.30
N GLU A 50 -5.73 4.67 0.02
CA GLU A 50 -6.72 4.28 1.02
C GLU A 50 -7.42 2.97 0.61
N PRO A 51 -7.42 1.93 1.48
CA PRO A 51 -8.02 0.65 1.14
C PRO A 51 -9.53 0.77 0.95
N GLU A 52 -10.07 0.06 -0.03
CA GLU A 52 -11.51 -0.02 -0.26
C GLU A 52 -12.25 -0.63 0.94
N ARG A 53 -13.54 -0.32 1.08
CA ARG A 53 -14.36 -0.77 2.21
C ARG A 53 -14.32 -2.29 2.41
N GLU A 54 -14.36 -3.06 1.31
CA GLU A 54 -14.33 -4.52 1.39
C GLU A 54 -12.98 -5.02 1.91
N LEU A 55 -11.87 -4.41 1.50
CA LEU A 55 -10.55 -4.76 1.99
C LEU A 55 -10.37 -4.40 3.47
N LYS A 56 -10.93 -3.27 3.93
CA LYS A 56 -10.97 -2.92 5.36
C LYS A 56 -11.67 -4.00 6.19
N LEU A 57 -12.83 -4.48 5.75
CA LEU A 57 -13.53 -5.59 6.40
C LEU A 57 -12.72 -6.90 6.40
N LEU A 58 -11.95 -7.14 5.33
CA LEU A 58 -11.10 -8.32 5.23
C LEU A 58 -9.91 -8.24 6.19
N LEU A 59 -9.26 -7.07 6.32
CA LEU A 59 -8.21 -6.81 7.29
C LEU A 59 -8.69 -7.06 8.72
N GLU A 60 -9.85 -6.51 9.09
CA GLU A 60 -10.46 -6.73 10.41
C GLU A 60 -10.75 -8.20 10.68
N ARG A 61 -11.36 -8.91 9.72
CA ARG A 61 -11.68 -10.33 9.87
C ARG A 61 -10.44 -11.20 10.04
N LEU A 62 -9.38 -10.89 9.30
CA LEU A 62 -8.11 -11.62 9.36
C LEU A 62 -7.21 -11.14 10.51
N ASN A 63 -7.64 -10.14 11.28
CA ASN A 63 -6.85 -9.50 12.32
C ASN A 63 -5.47 -9.05 11.80
N LEU A 64 -5.46 -8.40 10.64
CA LEU A 64 -4.28 -7.85 9.96
C LEU A 64 -4.35 -6.33 9.97
N GLU A 65 -3.19 -5.70 10.14
CA GLU A 65 -3.05 -4.25 10.06
C GLU A 65 -2.10 -3.89 8.92
N LEU A 66 -2.37 -2.78 8.24
CA LEU A 66 -1.45 -2.24 7.25
C LEU A 66 -0.20 -1.67 7.95
N PRO A 67 0.99 -1.80 7.35
CA PRO A 67 2.21 -1.30 7.94
C PRO A 67 2.16 0.22 8.08
N ALA A 68 2.80 0.75 9.13
CA ALA A 68 2.92 2.19 9.34
C ALA A 68 3.63 2.85 8.16
N GLN A 69 3.10 3.98 7.69
CA GLN A 69 3.67 4.72 6.56
C GLN A 69 4.91 5.51 7.03
N PRO A 70 6.00 5.55 6.22
CA PRO A 70 7.25 6.19 6.63
C PRO A 70 7.06 7.70 6.86
N PRO A 71 7.90 8.37 7.66
CA PRO A 71 7.80 9.81 7.82
C PRO A 71 8.07 10.54 6.49
N PRO A 72 7.45 11.71 6.26
CA PRO A 72 7.73 12.54 5.09
C PRO A 72 9.20 12.97 5.05
N ARG A 73 9.78 13.04 3.84
CA ARG A 73 11.15 13.51 3.64
C ARG A 73 11.14 14.82 2.88
N ILE A 74 11.94 15.79 3.32
CA ILE A 74 12.15 17.04 2.61
C ILE A 74 13.49 16.92 1.88
N THR A 75 13.46 17.02 0.56
CA THR A 75 14.65 17.03 -0.29
C THR A 75 14.86 18.45 -0.78
N THR A 76 16.06 19.00 -0.60
CA THR A 76 16.46 20.22 -1.31
C THR A 76 16.59 19.86 -2.78
N ALA A 77 15.85 20.52 -3.66
CA ALA A 77 15.91 20.26 -5.10
C ALA A 77 17.32 20.53 -5.64
N GLN A 78 18.18 19.51 -5.62
CA GLN A 78 19.37 19.41 -6.46
C GLN A 78 19.82 17.94 -6.53
N VAL A 79 19.17 17.19 -7.43
CA VAL A 79 19.79 16.06 -8.12
C VAL A 79 19.31 16.10 -9.57
N ASP A 80 20.18 16.63 -10.43
CA ASP A 80 20.46 16.28 -11.83
C ASP A 80 19.29 15.81 -12.72
N ALA A 81 18.92 16.48 -13.80
CA ALA A 81 19.78 16.85 -14.93
C ALA A 81 20.80 15.75 -15.31
N ALA A 82 20.36 14.51 -15.52
CA ALA A 82 21.15 13.56 -16.32
C ALA A 82 20.29 12.49 -17.00
N THR A 83 20.26 12.58 -18.34
CA THR A 83 20.30 11.45 -19.29
C THR A 83 18.96 10.83 -19.73
N SER A 84 18.45 11.29 -20.87
CA SER A 84 18.47 10.43 -22.07
C SER A 84 18.69 11.26 -23.33
N VAL A 85 19.58 10.72 -24.14
CA VAL A 85 20.15 11.15 -25.44
C VAL A 85 19.07 11.36 -26.50
#